data_AF-A0A7Y5U762-F1
#
_entry.id   AF-A0A7Y5U762-F1
#
_cell.length_a   1.000
_cell.length_b   1.000
_cell.length_c   1.000
_cell.angle_alpha   90.00
_cell.angle_beta   90.00
_cell.angle_gamma   90.00
#
_symmetry.space_group_name_H-M   'P 1'
#
loop_
_entity.id
_entity.type
_entity.pdbx_description
1 polymer ?
#
loop_
_entity_poly.entity_id
_entity_poly.type
_entity_poly.pdbx_seq_one_letter_code
_entity_poly.pdbx_strand_id
1 'polypeptide(L)'
;MNIVERLDAIYAIAQHRAGYSAAEDAAHELAARWMREAGLGVSRDEVGNLFGTRGDACVWAGSHLDSVPTAGRFDGALGVVAAIEAAGRLPDAPLAVVAFRAEETGPMGSRRITSVPDAYLELHIEQGPVLAGLGEPLGVVTAIAGQARGFRVFEGRADHAGTTPMDARADALVEAAAFILHVRDCAREGTVATVGAIEVEPNATNVVPQRVTVAVDARSADAKLLDALIDDIGFEVQWKSDPVAMGDAFAAVLPDAPRLMSGAGHDAMFVPNSSMLFVRSLNGGISHHPDELSSAEDIALGVDALTAALDRLAR
;
A
#
# COMPACT_ATOMS: atom_id res chain seq x y z
N MET A 1 -22.91 -3.21 15.95
CA MET A 1 -22.58 -2.95 14.54
C MET A 1 -21.50 -3.93 14.15
N ASN A 2 -21.69 -4.72 13.09
CA ASN A 2 -20.66 -5.63 12.61
C ASN A 2 -19.56 -4.85 11.85
N ILE A 3 -18.45 -5.52 11.53
CA ILE A 3 -17.30 -4.88 10.87
C ILE A 3 -17.64 -4.31 9.49
N VAL A 4 -18.47 -4.99 8.70
CA VAL A 4 -18.88 -4.51 7.37
C VAL A 4 -19.72 -3.24 7.47
N GLU A 5 -20.64 -3.17 8.43
CA GLU A 5 -21.42 -1.97 8.71
C GLU A 5 -20.55 -0.78 9.16
N ARG A 6 -19.44 -1.04 9.87
CA ARG A 6 -18.44 0.00 10.24
C ARG A 6 -17.70 0.52 9.01
N LEU A 7 -17.30 -0.38 8.10
CA LEU A 7 -16.65 0.01 6.84
C LEU A 7 -17.60 0.82 5.96
N ASP A 8 -18.86 0.39 5.85
CA ASP A 8 -19.90 1.14 5.13
C ASP A 8 -20.15 2.52 5.74
N ALA A 9 -20.13 2.63 7.07
CA ALA A 9 -20.29 3.91 7.75
C ALA A 9 -19.11 4.87 7.49
N ILE A 10 -17.87 4.37 7.42
CA ILE A 10 -16.69 5.18 7.04
C ILE A 10 -16.80 5.60 5.56
N TYR A 11 -17.13 4.66 4.68
CA TYR A 11 -17.25 4.92 3.25
C TYR A 11 -18.38 5.92 2.92
N ALA A 12 -19.48 5.89 3.67
CA ALA A 12 -20.60 6.82 3.53
C ALA A 12 -20.27 8.28 3.90
N ILE A 13 -19.17 8.54 4.63
CA ILE A 13 -18.70 9.90 4.93
C ILE A 13 -18.29 10.59 3.63
N ALA A 14 -17.40 9.93 2.88
CA ALA A 14 -16.97 10.31 1.55
C ALA A 14 -16.18 9.15 0.93
N GLN A 15 -16.32 8.97 -0.39
CA GLN A 15 -15.46 8.07 -1.15
C GLN A 15 -14.00 8.53 -1.11
N HIS A 16 -13.77 9.82 -1.41
CA HIS A 16 -12.45 10.44 -1.33
C HIS A 16 -12.31 11.21 -0.01
N ARG A 17 -11.43 10.73 0.86
CA ARG A 17 -11.08 11.34 2.14
C ARG A 17 -9.62 11.77 2.05
N ALA A 18 -9.33 12.91 1.43
CA ALA A 18 -7.97 13.41 1.33
C ALA A 18 -7.34 13.61 2.73
N GLY A 19 -6.04 13.37 2.84
CA GLY A 19 -5.27 13.64 4.06
C GLY A 19 -5.47 15.08 4.55
N TYR A 20 -5.66 15.24 5.86
CA TYR A 20 -5.98 16.47 6.56
C TYR A 20 -7.28 17.19 6.13
N SER A 21 -8.16 16.51 5.40
CA SER A 21 -9.47 17.05 5.04
C SER A 21 -10.51 16.89 6.15
N ALA A 22 -11.59 17.68 6.07
CA ALA A 22 -12.74 17.54 6.95
C ALA A 22 -13.40 16.14 6.87
N ALA A 23 -13.29 15.46 5.73
CA ALA A 23 -13.82 14.11 5.54
C ALA A 23 -12.97 13.06 6.27
N GLU A 24 -11.64 13.17 6.21
CA GLU A 24 -10.73 12.35 7.01
C GLU A 24 -10.95 12.61 8.51
N ASP A 25 -11.09 13.87 8.91
CA ASP A 25 -11.38 14.24 10.31
C ASP A 25 -12.69 13.62 10.81
N ALA A 26 -13.74 13.60 9.97
CA ALA A 26 -15.01 12.96 10.30
C ALA A 26 -14.87 11.44 10.47
N ALA A 27 -14.04 10.79 9.64
CA ALA A 27 -13.73 9.36 9.78
C ALA A 27 -12.97 9.06 11.08
N HIS A 28 -11.99 9.89 11.43
CA HIS A 28 -11.28 9.79 12.71
C HIS A 28 -12.20 10.02 13.91
N GLU A 29 -13.12 11.00 13.84
CA GLU A 29 -14.10 11.21 14.91
C GLU A 29 -15.09 10.04 15.07
N LEU A 30 -15.44 9.38 13.96
CA LEU A 30 -16.26 8.16 14.01
C LEU A 30 -15.48 7.00 14.64
N ALA A 31 -14.24 6.76 14.21
CA ALA A 31 -13.36 5.76 14.80
C ALA A 31 -13.10 6.02 16.29
N ALA A 32 -12.91 7.28 16.69
CA ALA A 32 -12.74 7.70 18.07
C ALA A 32 -13.96 7.34 18.95
N ARG A 33 -15.18 7.37 18.41
CA ARG A 33 -16.36 6.90 19.14
C ARG A 33 -16.32 5.40 19.35
N TRP A 34 -16.00 4.63 18.31
CA TRP A 34 -15.91 3.17 18.42
C TRP A 34 -14.75 2.71 19.31
N MET A 35 -13.63 3.42 19.33
CA MET A 35 -12.54 3.17 20.29
C MET A 35 -13.02 3.34 21.74
N ARG A 36 -13.80 4.39 22.04
CA ARG A 36 -14.39 4.58 23.38
C ARG A 36 -15.40 3.47 23.71
N GLU A 37 -16.24 3.09 22.75
CA GLU A 37 -17.19 1.96 22.92
C GLU A 37 -16.47 0.63 23.18
N ALA A 38 -15.30 0.43 22.56
CA ALA A 38 -14.44 -0.72 22.81
C ALA A 38 -13.70 -0.64 24.17
N GLY A 39 -13.86 0.44 24.94
CA GLY A 39 -13.24 0.65 26.25
C GLY A 39 -11.81 1.19 26.19
N LEU A 40 -11.45 1.94 25.16
CA LEU A 40 -10.13 2.55 24.99
C LEU A 40 -10.15 4.04 25.36
N GLY A 41 -9.07 4.52 25.98
CA GLY A 41 -8.84 5.94 26.21
C GLY A 41 -8.37 6.61 24.93
N VAL A 42 -9.10 7.62 24.46
CA VAL A 42 -8.81 8.25 23.16
C VAL A 42 -7.96 9.50 23.29
N SER A 43 -6.90 9.58 22.51
CA SER A 43 -6.01 10.75 22.38
C SER A 43 -5.62 10.99 20.92
N ARG A 44 -5.03 12.17 20.66
CA ARG A 44 -4.37 12.47 19.39
C ARG A 44 -2.94 12.96 19.65
N ASP A 45 -2.01 12.61 18.77
CA ASP A 45 -0.65 13.15 18.83
C ASP A 45 -0.53 14.51 18.12
N GLU A 46 0.68 15.05 18.06
CA GLU A 46 0.96 16.38 17.47
C GLU A 46 0.66 16.46 15.97
N VAL A 47 0.70 15.34 15.25
CA VAL A 47 0.46 15.27 13.81
C VAL A 47 -0.96 14.81 13.48
N GLY A 48 -1.77 14.58 14.52
CA GLY A 48 -3.19 14.28 14.43
C GLY A 48 -3.53 12.80 14.33
N ASN A 49 -2.56 11.89 14.49
CA ASN A 49 -2.84 10.46 14.57
C ASN A 49 -3.77 10.19 15.73
N LEU A 50 -4.79 9.37 15.50
CA LEU A 50 -5.76 9.02 16.53
C LEU A 50 -5.32 7.74 17.22
N PHE A 51 -5.25 7.79 18.55
CA PHE A 51 -4.93 6.64 19.39
C PHE A 51 -6.11 6.30 20.29
N GLY A 52 -6.41 5.01 20.41
CA GLY A 52 -7.24 4.42 21.45
C GLY A 52 -6.39 3.47 22.29
N THR A 53 -6.08 3.84 23.53
CA THR A 53 -5.09 3.13 24.36
C THR A 53 -5.71 2.53 25.60
N ARG A 54 -5.24 1.35 26.01
CA ARG A 54 -5.57 0.73 27.31
C ARG A 54 -4.30 0.29 28.03
N GLY A 55 -4.21 0.58 29.32
CA GLY A 55 -3.05 0.20 30.14
C GLY A 55 -1.74 0.83 29.63
N ASP A 56 -0.63 0.18 29.95
CA ASP A 56 0.70 0.54 29.46
C ASP A 56 0.97 -0.16 28.11
N ALA A 57 0.23 0.27 27.09
CA ALA A 57 0.17 -0.41 25.80
C ALA A 57 1.49 -0.33 25.02
N CYS A 58 2.21 -1.46 24.95
CA CYS A 58 3.40 -1.60 24.13
C CYS A 58 3.14 -2.28 22.78
N VAL A 59 1.95 -2.86 22.57
CA VAL A 59 1.56 -3.48 21.29
C VAL A 59 0.49 -2.64 20.62
N TRP A 60 0.73 -2.27 19.37
CA TRP A 60 -0.18 -1.44 18.59
C TRP A 60 -0.79 -2.23 17.44
N ALA A 61 -2.02 -1.90 17.06
CA ALA A 61 -2.61 -2.33 15.80
C ALA A 61 -3.37 -1.18 15.13
N GLY A 62 -3.42 -1.16 13.81
CA GLY A 62 -4.07 -0.07 13.10
C GLY A 62 -3.75 -0.06 11.62
N SER A 63 -4.12 1.06 10.99
CA SER A 63 -3.78 1.43 9.60
C SER A 63 -4.22 2.89 9.42
N HIS A 64 -4.73 3.28 8.24
CA HIS A 64 -5.14 4.65 7.92
C HIS A 64 -6.64 4.80 7.62
N LEU A 65 -7.12 6.04 7.54
CA LEU A 65 -8.53 6.36 7.23
C LEU A 65 -8.70 7.36 6.09
N ASP A 66 -7.61 7.96 5.58
CA ASP A 66 -7.65 8.71 4.33
C ASP A 66 -7.83 7.79 3.12
N SER A 67 -8.07 8.35 1.94
CA SER A 67 -8.27 7.58 0.72
C SER A 67 -8.00 8.36 -0.56
N VAL A 68 -7.65 7.65 -1.62
CA VAL A 68 -7.51 8.19 -3.00
C VAL A 68 -8.84 8.64 -3.63
N PRO A 69 -8.83 9.44 -4.71
CA PRO A 69 -10.05 9.95 -5.36
C PRO A 69 -11.05 8.89 -5.82
N THR A 70 -10.56 7.73 -6.26
CA THR A 70 -11.39 6.61 -6.75
C THR A 70 -11.47 5.47 -5.74
N ALA A 71 -11.28 5.71 -4.45
CA ALA A 71 -11.14 4.66 -3.46
C ALA A 71 -12.34 3.70 -3.34
N GLY A 72 -12.03 2.49 -2.86
CA GLY A 72 -12.97 1.52 -2.32
C GLY A 72 -13.29 1.78 -0.84
N ARG A 73 -13.89 0.79 -0.19
CA ARG A 73 -14.32 0.88 1.22
C ARG A 73 -13.40 0.15 2.21
N PHE A 74 -12.39 -0.59 1.75
CA PHE A 74 -11.59 -1.47 2.59
C PHE A 74 -10.15 -0.97 2.78
N ASP A 75 -9.54 -0.40 1.74
CA ASP A 75 -8.19 0.17 1.78
C ASP A 75 -7.98 1.11 2.98
N GLY A 76 -6.99 0.81 3.83
CA GLY A 76 -6.75 1.42 5.14
C GLY A 76 -7.82 1.16 6.20
N ALA A 77 -9.07 1.50 5.89
CA ALA A 77 -10.19 1.48 6.82
C ALA A 77 -10.42 0.11 7.46
N LEU A 78 -10.17 -0.98 6.71
CA LEU A 78 -10.25 -2.34 7.22
C LEU A 78 -9.31 -2.56 8.41
N GLY A 79 -8.06 -2.12 8.33
CA GLY A 79 -7.07 -2.31 9.39
C GLY A 79 -7.45 -1.59 10.68
N VAL A 80 -7.91 -0.33 10.57
CA VAL A 80 -8.37 0.45 11.73
C VAL A 80 -9.59 -0.19 12.37
N VAL A 81 -10.61 -0.53 11.57
CA VAL A 81 -11.85 -1.11 12.11
C VAL A 81 -11.62 -2.51 12.70
N ALA A 82 -10.77 -3.33 12.06
CA ALA A 82 -10.39 -4.64 12.56
C ALA A 82 -9.65 -4.55 13.90
N ALA A 83 -8.74 -3.58 14.05
CA ALA A 83 -8.03 -3.34 15.30
C ALA A 83 -8.97 -2.90 16.44
N ILE A 84 -9.95 -2.02 16.15
CA ILE A 84 -10.99 -1.64 17.13
C ILE A 84 -11.81 -2.87 17.56
N GLU A 85 -12.19 -3.72 16.61
CA GLU A 85 -12.95 -4.94 16.88
C GLU A 85 -12.14 -5.94 17.73
N ALA A 86 -10.88 -6.19 17.38
CA ALA A 86 -9.99 -7.05 18.15
C ALA A 86 -9.76 -6.52 19.57
N ALA A 87 -9.57 -5.20 19.74
CA ALA A 87 -9.44 -4.55 21.04
C ALA A 87 -10.68 -4.73 21.93
N GLY A 88 -11.88 -4.73 21.34
CA GLY A 88 -13.13 -4.99 22.04
C GLY A 88 -13.28 -6.45 22.50
N ARG A 89 -12.64 -7.40 21.80
CA ARG A 89 -12.59 -8.82 22.17
C ARG A 89 -11.56 -9.13 23.26
N LEU A 90 -10.65 -8.20 23.53
CA LEU A 90 -9.56 -8.33 24.50
C LEU A 90 -9.67 -7.25 25.60
N PRO A 91 -10.72 -7.27 26.45
CA PRO A 91 -11.04 -6.18 27.37
C PRO A 91 -9.94 -5.86 28.40
N ASP A 92 -9.08 -6.83 28.72
CA ASP A 92 -8.03 -6.68 29.74
C ASP A 92 -6.62 -6.49 29.16
N ALA A 93 -6.44 -6.62 27.84
CA ALA A 93 -5.13 -6.54 27.21
C ALA A 93 -4.62 -5.07 27.15
N PRO A 94 -3.36 -4.81 27.55
CA PRO A 94 -2.73 -3.50 27.38
C PRO A 94 -2.29 -3.32 25.92
N LEU A 95 -3.13 -2.68 25.11
CA LEU A 95 -2.90 -2.46 23.69
C LEU A 95 -3.33 -1.05 23.26
N ALA A 96 -2.83 -0.62 22.11
CA ALA A 96 -3.28 0.60 21.45
C ALA A 96 -3.82 0.31 20.05
N VAL A 97 -4.90 0.97 19.70
CA VAL A 97 -5.37 1.07 18.33
C VAL A 97 -4.95 2.42 17.78
N VAL A 98 -4.36 2.45 16.59
CA VAL A 98 -3.96 3.68 15.89
C VAL A 98 -4.68 3.82 14.56
N ALA A 99 -5.15 5.03 14.26
CA ALA A 99 -5.50 5.46 12.91
C ALA A 99 -4.53 6.56 12.50
N PHE A 100 -3.65 6.24 11.55
CA PHE A 100 -2.64 7.17 11.04
C PHE A 100 -3.25 8.20 10.09
N ARG A 101 -2.64 9.38 10.08
CA ARG A 101 -3.01 10.48 9.18
C ARG A 101 -2.32 10.34 7.84
N ALA A 102 -3.09 10.54 6.77
CA ALA A 102 -2.60 10.84 5.44
C ALA A 102 -1.54 9.85 4.92
N GLU A 103 -1.89 8.55 4.89
CA GLU A 103 -1.06 7.48 4.33
C GLU A 103 -0.85 7.71 2.82
N GLU A 104 -1.94 7.97 2.10
CA GLU A 104 -2.01 8.00 0.63
C GLU A 104 -1.22 9.16 0.01
N THR A 105 -0.89 10.16 0.83
CA THR A 105 -0.17 11.38 0.42
C THR A 105 1.27 11.44 0.93
N GLY A 106 1.79 10.33 1.46
CA GLY A 106 3.20 10.19 1.86
C GLY A 106 3.36 9.90 3.35
N PRO A 107 3.01 8.69 3.81
CA PRO A 107 2.63 8.32 5.19
C PRO A 107 2.95 9.32 6.29
N MET A 108 2.16 10.41 6.34
CA MET A 108 2.53 11.61 7.09
C MET A 108 2.46 11.37 8.61
N GLY A 109 1.49 10.56 9.03
CA GLY A 109 1.26 10.16 10.41
C GLY A 109 2.33 9.23 10.94
N SER A 110 2.51 8.06 10.31
CA SER A 110 3.45 7.04 10.75
C SER A 110 4.92 7.50 10.71
N ARG A 111 5.30 8.36 9.76
CA ARG A 111 6.65 8.96 9.69
C ARG A 111 7.00 9.90 10.84
N ARG A 112 6.01 10.32 11.64
CA ARG A 112 6.19 11.34 12.69
C ARG A 112 5.75 10.86 14.07
N ILE A 113 5.61 9.55 14.27
CA ILE A 113 5.37 8.99 15.59
C ILE A 113 6.50 9.37 16.56
N THR A 114 6.13 9.69 17.79
CA THR A 114 7.07 10.07 18.86
C THR A 114 7.23 8.97 19.91
N SER A 115 6.33 8.00 19.92
CA SER A 115 6.41 6.76 20.68
C SER A 115 6.56 5.57 19.72
N VAL A 116 7.31 4.56 20.17
CA VAL A 116 7.60 3.35 19.39
C VAL A 116 7.00 2.17 20.15
N PRO A 117 6.16 1.34 19.52
CA PRO A 117 5.68 0.11 20.13
C PRO A 117 6.74 -0.99 20.11
N ASP A 118 6.59 -1.97 21.00
CA ASP A 118 7.35 -3.22 20.96
C ASP A 118 6.97 -4.04 19.71
N ALA A 119 5.71 -3.96 19.29
CA ALA A 119 5.21 -4.56 18.05
C ALA A 119 4.04 -3.76 17.46
N TYR A 120 3.99 -3.68 16.13
CA TYR A 120 2.87 -3.10 15.39
C TYR A 120 2.25 -4.13 14.44
N LEU A 121 0.93 -4.29 14.48
CA LEU A 121 0.20 -5.21 13.61
C LEU A 121 -0.73 -4.44 12.68
N GLU A 122 -0.55 -4.60 11.38
CA GLU A 122 -1.39 -3.99 10.37
C GLU A 122 -2.10 -5.08 9.55
N LEU A 123 -3.43 -5.11 9.66
CA LEU A 123 -4.27 -5.93 8.81
C LEU A 123 -4.72 -5.08 7.63
N HIS A 124 -4.58 -5.60 6.42
CA HIS A 124 -4.88 -4.87 5.21
C HIS A 124 -5.52 -5.78 4.16
N ILE A 125 -6.20 -5.22 3.16
CA ILE A 125 -6.52 -6.00 1.96
C ILE A 125 -5.27 -6.21 1.11
N GLU A 126 -5.22 -7.29 0.33
CA GLU A 126 -4.06 -7.63 -0.51
C GLU A 126 -3.76 -6.58 -1.59
N GLN A 127 -4.80 -5.94 -2.14
CA GLN A 127 -4.73 -5.04 -3.30
C GLN A 127 -4.16 -5.72 -4.57
N GLY A 128 -4.23 -7.05 -4.59
CA GLY A 128 -3.72 -7.91 -5.65
C GLY A 128 -4.55 -9.18 -5.78
N PRO A 129 -4.36 -9.94 -6.87
CA PRO A 129 -5.16 -11.12 -7.17
C PRO A 129 -4.55 -12.43 -6.64
N VAL A 130 -3.43 -12.41 -5.91
CA VAL A 130 -2.64 -13.60 -5.59
C VAL A 130 -3.40 -14.54 -4.66
N LEU A 131 -3.95 -14.05 -3.55
CA LEU A 131 -4.73 -14.89 -2.62
C LEU A 131 -6.00 -15.43 -3.29
N ALA A 132 -6.65 -14.62 -4.13
CA ALA A 132 -7.79 -15.07 -4.93
C ALA A 132 -7.39 -16.18 -5.92
N GLY A 133 -6.24 -16.05 -6.59
CA GLY A 133 -5.69 -17.06 -7.49
C GLY A 133 -5.28 -18.35 -6.76
N LEU A 134 -4.80 -18.23 -5.51
CA LEU A 134 -4.45 -19.38 -4.65
C LEU A 134 -5.68 -20.03 -4.00
N GLY A 135 -6.82 -19.34 -3.96
CA GLY A 135 -8.00 -19.79 -3.21
C GLY A 135 -7.88 -19.59 -1.69
N GLU A 136 -6.88 -18.86 -1.23
CA GLU A 136 -6.59 -18.63 0.19
C GLU A 136 -7.27 -17.35 0.70
N PRO A 137 -7.81 -17.33 1.93
CA PRO A 137 -8.49 -16.14 2.47
C PRO A 137 -7.52 -15.10 3.04
N LEU A 138 -6.35 -15.55 3.52
CA LEU A 138 -5.37 -14.74 4.25
C LEU A 138 -3.95 -15.01 3.75
N GLY A 139 -3.08 -14.00 3.83
CA GLY A 139 -1.67 -14.11 3.49
C GLY A 139 -0.77 -13.38 4.49
N VAL A 140 0.30 -14.03 4.94
CA VAL A 140 1.29 -13.39 5.81
C VAL A 140 2.26 -12.59 4.96
N VAL A 141 2.36 -11.29 5.22
CA VAL A 141 3.26 -10.42 4.48
C VAL A 141 4.68 -10.59 5.03
N THR A 142 5.64 -10.89 4.15
CA THR A 142 7.05 -11.09 4.53
C THR A 142 7.89 -9.82 4.42
N ALA A 143 7.51 -8.93 3.51
CA ALA A 143 8.17 -7.65 3.30
C ALA A 143 7.25 -6.69 2.54
N ILE A 144 7.47 -5.41 2.74
CA ILE A 144 6.96 -4.35 1.85
C ILE A 144 8.06 -4.06 0.83
N ALA A 145 7.69 -4.08 -0.45
CA ALA A 145 8.66 -3.97 -1.54
C ALA A 145 9.43 -2.64 -1.51
N GLY A 146 10.73 -2.73 -1.73
CA GLY A 146 11.54 -1.58 -2.11
C GLY A 146 11.13 -1.11 -3.49
N GLN A 147 11.35 0.17 -3.76
CA GLN A 147 10.90 0.80 -4.99
C GLN A 147 11.96 1.75 -5.51
N ALA A 148 12.13 1.77 -6.83
CA ALA A 148 12.90 2.77 -7.54
C ALA A 148 12.04 3.40 -8.62
N ARG A 149 12.05 4.73 -8.68
CA ARG A 149 11.39 5.53 -9.71
C ARG A 149 12.37 6.44 -10.40
N GLY A 150 12.16 6.61 -11.69
CA GLY A 150 13.05 7.40 -12.50
C GLY A 150 12.58 7.49 -13.95
N PHE A 151 13.48 7.90 -14.83
CA PHE A 151 13.16 8.05 -16.23
C PHE A 151 14.32 7.67 -17.14
N ARG A 152 14.01 7.41 -18.41
CA ARG A 152 14.97 7.34 -19.50
C ARG A 152 14.57 8.33 -20.57
N VAL A 153 15.52 9.17 -20.99
CA VAL A 153 15.32 10.13 -22.09
C VAL A 153 15.97 9.58 -23.36
N PHE A 154 15.21 9.61 -24.44
CA PHE A 154 15.66 9.30 -25.80
C PHE A 154 15.68 10.58 -26.60
N GLU A 155 16.82 10.86 -27.24
CA GLU A 155 17.01 12.02 -28.11
C GLU A 155 17.13 11.56 -29.56
N GLY A 156 16.48 12.28 -30.45
CA GLY A 156 16.38 12.02 -31.87
C GLY A 156 16.40 13.34 -32.64
N ARG A 157 15.66 13.41 -33.74
CA ARG A 157 15.56 14.63 -34.55
C ARG A 157 14.15 14.82 -35.10
N ALA A 158 13.61 16.03 -34.92
CA ALA A 158 12.36 16.40 -35.55
C ALA A 158 12.53 16.48 -37.06
N ASP A 159 11.74 15.69 -37.77
CA ASP A 159 11.72 15.60 -39.22
C ASP A 159 10.27 15.51 -39.72
N HIS A 160 10.03 15.83 -40.98
CA HIS A 160 8.67 15.75 -41.55
C HIS A 160 8.30 14.29 -41.84
N ALA A 161 7.23 13.79 -41.22
CA ALA A 161 6.89 12.36 -41.25
C ALA A 161 6.52 11.83 -42.65
N GLY A 162 6.09 12.70 -43.57
CA GLY A 162 5.70 12.30 -44.93
C GLY A 162 6.84 12.30 -45.95
N THR A 163 7.92 13.04 -45.71
CA THR A 163 8.97 13.28 -46.72
C THR A 163 10.32 12.73 -46.31
N THR A 164 10.52 12.41 -45.04
CA THR A 164 11.78 11.85 -44.52
C THR A 164 11.79 10.34 -44.73
N PRO A 165 12.73 9.80 -45.54
CA PRO A 165 12.88 8.36 -45.74
C PRO A 165 13.09 7.61 -44.43
N MET A 166 12.62 6.37 -44.33
CA MET A 166 12.64 5.59 -43.08
C MET A 166 14.06 5.31 -42.56
N ASP A 167 15.00 5.08 -43.46
CA ASP A 167 16.42 4.80 -43.17
C ASP A 167 17.23 6.06 -42.76
N ALA A 168 16.65 7.25 -42.90
CA ALA A 168 17.28 8.53 -42.55
C ALA A 168 16.79 9.12 -41.22
N ARG A 169 15.83 8.47 -40.55
CA ARG A 169 15.20 8.99 -39.33
C ARG A 169 16.08 8.72 -38.10
N ALA A 170 16.07 9.68 -37.19
CA ALA A 170 16.46 9.50 -35.80
C ALA A 170 15.20 9.64 -34.93
N ASP A 171 14.38 8.59 -34.89
CA ASP A 171 13.05 8.60 -34.27
C ASP A 171 13.12 8.18 -32.80
N ALA A 172 13.01 9.16 -31.89
CA ALA A 172 13.12 8.89 -30.46
C ALA A 172 12.00 7.99 -29.92
N LEU A 173 10.82 7.99 -30.54
CA LEU A 173 9.68 7.18 -30.08
C LEU A 173 9.83 5.71 -30.44
N VAL A 174 10.46 5.40 -31.57
CA VAL A 174 10.77 4.00 -31.93
C VAL A 174 11.76 3.39 -30.94
N GLU A 175 12.82 4.12 -30.59
CA GLU A 175 13.80 3.69 -29.58
C GLU A 175 13.15 3.55 -28.20
N ALA A 176 12.31 4.51 -27.80
CA ALA A 176 11.56 4.43 -26.55
C ALA A 176 10.60 3.23 -26.52
N ALA A 177 9.93 2.90 -27.64
CA ALA A 177 9.06 1.72 -27.73
C ALA A 177 9.82 0.41 -27.52
N ALA A 178 11.03 0.29 -28.09
CA ALA A 178 11.91 -0.86 -27.84
C ALA A 178 12.31 -0.94 -26.35
N PHE A 179 12.65 0.19 -25.74
CA PHE A 179 12.94 0.25 -24.31
C PHE A 179 11.75 -0.13 -23.42
N ILE A 180 10.53 0.25 -23.77
CA ILE A 180 9.33 -0.13 -23.00
C ILE A 180 9.15 -1.65 -22.96
N LEU A 181 9.40 -2.34 -24.08
CA LEU A 181 9.38 -3.80 -24.12
C LEU A 181 10.52 -4.40 -23.29
N HIS A 182 11.72 -3.81 -23.37
CA HIS A 182 12.87 -4.20 -22.54
C HIS A 182 12.59 -4.10 -21.04
N VAL A 183 11.94 -3.02 -20.57
CA VAL A 183 11.56 -2.86 -19.15
C VAL A 183 10.70 -4.03 -18.67
N ARG A 184 9.68 -4.43 -19.45
CA ARG A 184 8.84 -5.59 -19.15
C ARG A 184 9.67 -6.87 -19.10
N ASP A 185 10.54 -7.07 -20.09
CA ASP A 185 11.31 -8.31 -20.26
C ASP A 185 12.42 -8.48 -19.22
N CYS A 186 12.85 -7.39 -18.54
CA CYS A 186 13.77 -7.45 -17.41
C CYS A 186 13.12 -7.96 -16.12
N ALA A 187 11.78 -7.82 -15.98
CA ALA A 187 11.09 -8.29 -14.80
C ALA A 187 11.11 -9.83 -14.73
N ARG A 188 11.52 -10.34 -13.58
CA ARG A 188 11.65 -11.76 -13.26
C ARG A 188 10.94 -12.10 -11.95
N GLU A 189 10.90 -13.38 -11.60
CA GLU A 189 10.38 -13.84 -10.30
C GLU A 189 10.96 -13.00 -9.14
N GLY A 190 10.08 -12.49 -8.28
CA GLY A 190 10.46 -11.61 -7.16
C GLY A 190 10.64 -10.13 -7.53
N THR A 191 10.36 -9.71 -8.76
CA THR A 191 10.46 -8.32 -9.20
C THR A 191 9.31 -7.91 -10.10
N VAL A 192 8.96 -6.62 -10.10
CA VAL A 192 8.03 -6.03 -11.08
C VAL A 192 8.60 -4.73 -11.60
N ALA A 193 8.34 -4.43 -12.87
CA ALA A 193 8.72 -3.17 -13.49
C ALA A 193 7.62 -2.69 -14.44
N THR A 194 7.33 -1.39 -14.39
CA THR A 194 6.25 -0.79 -15.16
C THR A 194 6.71 0.51 -15.78
N VAL A 195 6.38 0.71 -17.06
CA VAL A 195 6.35 2.03 -17.67
C VAL A 195 4.96 2.61 -17.48
N GLY A 196 4.83 3.60 -16.61
CA GLY A 196 3.54 4.21 -16.25
C GLY A 196 3.22 5.49 -17.04
N ALA A 197 4.22 6.16 -17.62
CA ALA A 197 4.04 7.41 -18.32
C ALA A 197 5.07 7.58 -19.44
N ILE A 198 4.65 8.26 -20.51
CA ILE A 198 5.48 8.63 -21.65
C ILE A 198 5.18 10.08 -22.05
N GLU A 199 6.21 10.88 -22.20
CA GLU A 199 6.13 12.23 -22.75
C GLU A 199 6.84 12.25 -24.10
N VAL A 200 6.14 12.67 -25.14
CA VAL A 200 6.65 12.71 -26.52
C VAL A 200 6.75 14.17 -26.96
N GLU A 201 7.85 14.56 -27.58
CA GLU A 201 8.03 15.90 -28.13
C GLU A 201 8.35 15.84 -29.64
N PRO A 202 7.68 16.65 -30.49
CA PRO A 202 6.66 17.67 -30.15
C PRO A 202 5.23 17.11 -30.01
N ASN A 203 5.05 15.79 -30.03
CA ASN A 203 3.73 15.11 -30.00
C ASN A 203 2.77 15.48 -31.14
N ALA A 204 3.30 15.65 -32.36
CA ALA A 204 2.51 15.95 -33.55
C ALA A 204 2.47 14.74 -34.49
N THR A 205 1.30 14.41 -35.03
CA THR A 205 1.08 13.19 -35.85
C THR A 205 1.89 13.16 -37.14
N ASN A 206 2.31 14.33 -37.64
CA ASN A 206 3.06 14.49 -38.88
C ASN A 206 4.55 14.86 -38.66
N VAL A 207 5.07 14.72 -37.45
CA VAL A 207 6.46 15.01 -37.10
C VAL A 207 7.10 13.78 -36.50
N VAL A 208 8.30 13.42 -36.98
CA VAL A 208 9.15 12.39 -36.37
C VAL A 208 9.54 12.88 -34.96
N PRO A 209 9.26 12.14 -33.88
CA PRO A 209 9.56 12.57 -32.52
C PRO A 209 11.05 12.81 -32.30
N GLN A 210 11.37 13.99 -31.75
CA GLN A 210 12.75 14.39 -31.48
C GLN A 210 13.22 14.02 -30.08
N ARG A 211 12.29 13.88 -29.14
CA ARG A 211 12.61 13.58 -27.75
C ARG A 211 11.47 12.82 -27.10
N VAL A 212 11.81 11.79 -26.33
CA VAL A 212 10.84 11.01 -25.56
C VAL A 212 11.38 10.73 -24.17
N THR A 213 10.57 11.02 -23.14
CA THR A 213 10.87 10.68 -21.76
C THR A 213 9.96 9.53 -21.33
N VAL A 214 10.55 8.42 -20.88
CA VAL A 214 9.84 7.22 -20.41
C VAL A 214 10.01 7.11 -18.89
N ALA A 215 8.92 7.10 -18.13
CA ALA A 215 8.97 6.96 -16.68
C ALA A 215 8.92 5.48 -16.26
N VAL A 216 9.82 5.06 -15.37
CA VAL A 216 9.98 3.67 -14.90
C VAL A 216 9.69 3.59 -13.41
N ASP A 217 8.91 2.59 -12.99
CA ASP A 217 8.68 2.17 -11.60
C ASP A 217 9.12 0.70 -11.48
N ALA A 218 10.14 0.43 -10.68
CA ALA A 218 10.68 -0.91 -10.43
C ALA A 218 10.58 -1.26 -8.95
N ARG A 219 10.16 -2.49 -8.61
CA ARG A 219 9.96 -2.93 -7.23
C ARG A 219 10.47 -4.35 -6.97
N SER A 220 10.93 -4.60 -5.74
CA SER A 220 11.23 -5.94 -5.23
C SER A 220 11.27 -5.99 -3.70
N ALA A 221 10.92 -7.13 -3.11
CA ALA A 221 11.14 -7.41 -1.69
C ALA A 221 12.61 -7.67 -1.33
N ASP A 222 13.50 -7.89 -2.32
CA ASP A 222 14.92 -8.11 -2.10
C ASP A 222 15.71 -6.93 -2.70
N ALA A 223 16.49 -6.24 -1.85
CA ALA A 223 17.27 -5.08 -2.25
C ALA A 223 18.28 -5.38 -3.37
N LYS A 224 18.88 -6.58 -3.38
CA LYS A 224 19.83 -6.99 -4.42
C LYS A 224 19.11 -7.29 -5.72
N LEU A 225 17.92 -7.89 -5.67
CA LEU A 225 17.12 -8.11 -6.87
C LEU A 225 16.63 -6.79 -7.45
N LEU A 226 16.26 -5.81 -6.62
CA LEU A 226 15.91 -4.46 -7.05
C LEU A 226 17.11 -3.78 -7.73
N ASP A 227 18.29 -3.81 -7.11
CA ASP A 227 19.51 -3.22 -7.69
C ASP A 227 19.86 -3.84 -9.04
N ALA A 228 19.84 -5.17 -9.12
CA ALA A 228 20.09 -5.86 -10.37
C ALA A 228 19.03 -5.54 -11.44
N LEU A 229 17.75 -5.40 -11.05
CA LEU A 229 16.69 -4.99 -11.99
C LEU A 229 16.93 -3.55 -12.51
N ILE A 230 17.34 -2.62 -11.64
CA ILE A 230 17.66 -1.24 -12.04
C ILE A 230 18.80 -1.23 -13.05
N ASP A 231 19.87 -1.99 -12.78
CA ASP A 231 21.01 -2.12 -13.67
C ASP A 231 20.63 -2.75 -15.02
N ASP A 232 19.83 -3.83 -15.00
CA ASP A 232 19.35 -4.52 -16.20
C ASP A 232 18.45 -3.62 -17.07
N ILE A 233 17.59 -2.81 -16.46
CA ILE A 233 16.73 -1.86 -17.18
C ILE A 233 17.56 -0.69 -17.73
N GLY A 234 18.44 -0.10 -16.93
CA GLY A 234 19.32 1.00 -17.35
C GLY A 234 18.62 2.37 -17.46
N PHE A 235 17.87 2.79 -16.43
CA PHE A 235 17.23 4.12 -16.34
C PHE A 235 17.89 5.03 -15.29
N GLU A 236 17.64 6.34 -15.36
CA GLU A 236 18.11 7.30 -14.36
C GLU A 236 17.18 7.28 -13.14
N VAL A 237 17.68 6.78 -12.02
CA VAL A 237 16.94 6.73 -10.75
C VAL A 237 16.87 8.12 -10.12
N GLN A 238 15.66 8.63 -9.92
CA GLN A 238 15.41 9.90 -9.23
C GLN A 238 15.11 9.70 -7.73
N TRP A 239 14.50 8.56 -7.41
CA TRP A 239 14.12 8.22 -6.06
C TRP A 239 14.18 6.70 -5.86
N LYS A 240 14.70 6.26 -4.72
CA LYS A 240 14.75 4.84 -4.33
C LYS A 240 14.49 4.71 -2.82
N SER A 241 13.77 3.66 -2.45
CA SER A 241 13.68 3.16 -1.07
C SER A 241 13.98 1.67 -1.01
N ASP A 242 14.62 1.24 0.07
CA ASP A 242 14.89 -0.16 0.32
C ASP A 242 13.63 -0.90 0.80
N PRO A 243 13.52 -2.22 0.57
CA PRO A 243 12.44 -3.03 1.11
C PRO A 243 12.47 -3.06 2.64
N VAL A 244 11.29 -3.17 3.25
CA VAL A 244 11.14 -3.28 4.71
C VAL A 244 10.65 -4.67 5.05
N ALA A 245 11.47 -5.44 5.77
CA ALA A 245 11.10 -6.78 6.23
C ALA A 245 10.00 -6.71 7.31
N MET A 246 9.01 -7.58 7.20
CA MET A 246 7.93 -7.71 8.19
C MET A 246 8.26 -8.80 9.20
N GLY A 247 7.76 -8.62 10.43
CA GLY A 247 7.88 -9.58 11.52
C GLY A 247 6.95 -10.78 11.39
N ASP A 248 7.20 -11.77 12.25
CA ASP A 248 6.54 -13.08 12.20
C ASP A 248 5.27 -13.19 13.07
N ALA A 249 4.71 -12.09 13.57
CA ALA A 249 3.59 -12.14 14.53
C ALA A 249 2.38 -12.91 13.97
N PHE A 250 2.05 -12.69 12.70
CA PHE A 250 0.97 -13.42 12.02
C PHE A 250 1.38 -14.84 11.63
N ALA A 251 2.63 -15.09 11.24
CA ALA A 251 3.13 -16.44 10.98
C ALA A 251 3.03 -17.34 12.22
N ALA A 252 3.16 -16.78 13.43
CA ALA A 252 3.04 -17.50 14.69
C ALA A 252 1.61 -18.00 14.98
N VAL A 253 0.58 -17.39 14.40
CA VAL A 253 -0.84 -17.79 14.56
C VAL A 253 -1.43 -18.41 13.29
N LEU A 254 -0.78 -18.22 12.14
CA LEU A 254 -1.16 -18.77 10.83
C LEU A 254 0.07 -19.45 10.16
N PRO A 255 0.57 -20.57 10.69
CA PRO A 255 1.81 -21.19 10.20
C PRO A 255 1.72 -21.68 8.74
N ASP A 256 0.51 -22.05 8.31
CA ASP A 256 0.23 -22.65 6.99
C ASP A 256 -0.25 -21.61 5.96
N ALA A 257 -0.44 -20.35 6.35
CA ALA A 257 -0.87 -19.32 5.40
C ALA A 257 0.23 -19.01 4.37
N PRO A 258 -0.15 -18.70 3.11
CA PRO A 258 0.81 -18.31 2.09
C PRO A 258 1.60 -17.07 2.53
N ARG A 259 2.88 -17.05 2.13
CA ARG A 259 3.82 -15.95 2.38
C ARG A 259 3.94 -15.09 1.13
N LEU A 260 3.65 -13.80 1.25
CA LEU A 260 3.59 -12.87 0.12
C LEU A 260 4.34 -11.58 0.45
N MET A 261 4.78 -10.84 -0.57
CA MET A 261 5.23 -9.45 -0.39
C MET A 261 4.05 -8.50 -0.58
N SER A 262 4.06 -7.36 0.12
CA SER A 262 3.25 -6.22 -0.29
C SER A 262 3.96 -5.47 -1.41
N GLY A 263 3.26 -5.26 -2.52
CA GLY A 263 3.70 -4.35 -3.58
C GLY A 263 3.40 -2.88 -3.29
N ALA A 264 2.45 -2.59 -2.40
CA ALA A 264 2.01 -1.25 -2.02
C ALA A 264 2.81 -0.73 -0.81
N GLY A 265 2.83 0.60 -0.65
CA GLY A 265 3.31 1.21 0.59
C GLY A 265 2.26 1.06 1.69
N HIS A 266 2.71 1.06 2.95
CA HIS A 266 1.83 1.06 4.12
C HIS A 266 2.50 1.80 5.28
N ASP A 267 1.73 2.16 6.30
CA ASP A 267 2.25 2.74 7.53
C ASP A 267 3.26 1.83 8.23
N ALA A 268 3.09 0.50 8.16
CA ALA A 268 4.03 -0.50 8.66
C ALA A 268 5.47 -0.33 8.16
N MET A 269 5.72 0.37 7.04
CA MET A 269 7.08 0.70 6.60
C MET A 269 7.82 1.64 7.55
N PHE A 270 7.08 2.47 8.31
CA PHE A 270 7.63 3.54 9.14
C PHE A 270 7.49 3.27 10.63
N VAL A 271 6.72 2.25 11.01
CA VAL A 271 6.61 1.79 12.39
C VAL A 271 7.60 0.63 12.62
N PRO A 272 8.47 0.69 13.65
CA PRO A 272 9.36 -0.42 13.99
C PRO A 272 8.61 -1.70 14.40
N ASN A 273 9.25 -2.86 14.22
CA ASN A 273 8.72 -4.17 14.62
C ASN A 273 7.32 -4.49 14.05
N SER A 274 7.08 -4.05 12.82
CA SER A 274 5.80 -4.23 12.13
C SER A 274 5.62 -5.63 11.58
N SER A 275 4.41 -6.18 11.68
CA SER A 275 3.98 -7.37 10.96
C SER A 275 2.67 -7.07 10.23
N MET A 276 2.48 -7.64 9.05
CA MET A 276 1.31 -7.39 8.22
C MET A 276 0.56 -8.68 7.84
N LEU A 277 -0.76 -8.57 7.77
CA LEU A 277 -1.66 -9.64 7.34
C LEU A 277 -2.53 -9.12 6.19
N PHE A 278 -2.52 -9.84 5.08
CA PHE A 278 -3.45 -9.60 3.99
C PHE A 278 -4.73 -10.40 4.14
N VAL A 279 -5.84 -9.73 3.84
CA VAL A 279 -7.15 -10.31 3.54
C VAL A 279 -7.32 -10.33 2.03
N ARG A 280 -7.79 -11.45 1.49
CA ARG A 280 -7.98 -11.65 0.05
C ARG A 280 -8.82 -10.54 -0.59
N SER A 281 -8.26 -9.88 -1.60
CA SER A 281 -8.99 -9.00 -2.51
C SER A 281 -9.67 -9.84 -3.61
N LEU A 282 -11.00 -9.79 -3.65
CA LEU A 282 -11.83 -10.37 -4.70
C LEU A 282 -11.87 -9.46 -5.92
N ASN A 283 -12.73 -9.80 -6.90
CA ASN A 283 -12.93 -9.01 -8.12
C ASN A 283 -11.62 -8.74 -8.90
N GLY A 284 -10.75 -9.75 -8.96
CA GLY A 284 -9.46 -9.65 -9.66
C GLY A 284 -8.40 -8.84 -8.92
N GLY A 285 -8.55 -8.60 -7.61
CA GLY A 285 -7.57 -7.86 -6.83
C GLY A 285 -7.66 -6.35 -7.01
N ILE A 286 -8.79 -5.85 -7.51
CA ILE A 286 -9.01 -4.41 -7.73
C ILE A 286 -8.89 -3.66 -6.40
N SER A 287 -8.11 -2.59 -6.39
CA SER A 287 -8.02 -1.58 -5.32
C SER A 287 -7.85 -0.19 -5.95
N HIS A 288 -7.92 0.87 -5.14
CA HIS A 288 -8.03 2.27 -5.59
C HIS A 288 -9.21 2.49 -6.57
N HIS A 289 -10.26 1.68 -6.43
CA HIS A 289 -11.45 1.70 -7.27
C HIS A 289 -12.69 1.40 -6.41
N PRO A 290 -13.87 1.99 -6.69
CA PRO A 290 -15.10 1.69 -5.95
C PRO A 290 -15.54 0.22 -5.98
N ASP A 291 -15.02 -0.58 -6.92
CA ASP A 291 -15.33 -2.01 -7.05
C ASP A 291 -14.40 -2.93 -6.22
N GLU A 292 -13.60 -2.34 -5.32
CA GLU A 292 -12.83 -3.09 -4.33
C GLU A 292 -13.74 -3.99 -3.50
N LEU A 293 -13.33 -5.24 -3.30
CA LEU A 293 -14.16 -6.23 -2.65
C LEU A 293 -13.32 -7.19 -1.81
N SER A 294 -13.70 -7.35 -0.55
CA SER A 294 -13.33 -8.48 0.30
C SER A 294 -14.60 -9.07 0.91
N SER A 295 -14.66 -10.39 1.05
CA SER A 295 -15.85 -11.05 1.61
C SER A 295 -15.94 -10.81 3.12
N ALA A 296 -17.15 -10.85 3.67
CA ALA A 296 -17.34 -10.71 5.11
C ALA A 296 -16.69 -11.87 5.88
N GLU A 297 -16.66 -13.06 5.27
CA GLU A 297 -16.03 -14.26 5.78
C GLU A 297 -14.51 -14.13 5.86
N ASP A 298 -13.86 -13.66 4.79
CA ASP A 298 -12.39 -13.46 4.77
C ASP A 298 -11.99 -12.37 5.78
N ILE A 299 -12.79 -11.29 5.88
CA ILE A 299 -12.59 -10.24 6.87
C ILE A 299 -12.70 -10.78 8.29
N ALA A 300 -13.70 -11.61 8.59
CA ALA A 300 -13.87 -12.20 9.91
C ALA A 300 -12.66 -13.06 10.29
N LEU A 301 -12.15 -13.88 9.37
CA LEU A 301 -10.92 -14.67 9.59
C LEU A 301 -9.71 -13.77 9.86
N GLY A 302 -9.60 -12.65 9.14
CA GLY A 302 -8.54 -11.66 9.37
C GLY A 302 -8.62 -11.05 10.77
N VAL A 303 -9.81 -10.64 11.22
CA VAL A 303 -10.03 -10.11 12.58
C VAL A 303 -9.68 -11.16 13.64
N ASP A 304 -10.04 -12.43 13.42
CA ASP A 304 -9.72 -13.52 14.34
C ASP A 304 -8.20 -13.72 14.46
N ALA A 305 -7.48 -13.71 13.34
CA ALA A 305 -6.02 -13.79 13.32
C ALA A 305 -5.34 -12.58 13.98
N LEU A 306 -5.82 -11.36 13.72
CA LEU A 306 -5.35 -10.14 14.40
C LEU A 306 -5.59 -10.21 15.90
N THR A 307 -6.76 -10.66 16.33
CA THR A 307 -7.09 -10.83 17.75
C THR A 307 -6.16 -11.83 18.41
N ALA A 308 -5.90 -12.98 17.77
CA ALA A 308 -4.99 -14.01 18.29
C ALA A 308 -3.54 -13.52 18.40
N ALA A 309 -3.06 -12.76 17.40
CA ALA A 309 -1.72 -12.19 17.41
C ALA A 309 -1.58 -11.12 18.51
N LEU A 310 -2.57 -10.23 18.66
CA LEU A 310 -2.60 -9.23 19.73
C LEU A 310 -2.61 -9.87 21.12
N ASP A 311 -3.47 -10.87 21.35
CA ASP A 311 -3.57 -11.58 22.63
C ASP A 311 -2.25 -12.28 23.00
N ARG A 312 -1.52 -12.80 22.00
CA ARG A 312 -0.21 -13.41 22.21
C ARG A 312 0.86 -12.39 22.61
N LEU A 313 0.85 -11.20 22.00
CA LEU A 313 1.88 -10.19 22.20
C LEU A 313 1.64 -9.30 23.42
N ALA A 314 0.39 -9.08 23.81
CA ALA A 314 0.01 -8.20 24.92
C ALA A 314 0.04 -8.87 26.31
N ARG A 315 0.52 -10.12 26.40
CA ARG A 315 0.59 -10.94 27.63
C ARG A 315 2.00 -11.07 28.18
#